data_AF-A0A222T1X6-F1
#
_entry.id   AF-A0A222T1X6-F1
#
_cell.length_a   1.000
_cell.length_b   1.000
_cell.length_c   1.000
_cell.angle_alpha   90.00
_cell.angle_beta   90.00
_cell.angle_gamma   90.00
#
_symmetry.space_group_name_H-M   'P 1'
#
loop_
_entity.id
_entity.type
_entity.pdbx_description
1 polymer ?
#
loop_
_entity_poly.entity_id
_entity_poly.type
_entity_poly.pdbx_seq_one_letter_code
_entity_poly.pdbx_strand_id
1 'polypeptide(L)'
;MPAQRADARRNYERILAVAEEEVAAHGADASLEQIARTAGVGSATVRRHFPTRSALLEAVFRERIEVLAARARELAKQEDVRAALLEWLGELTVYSASVQGLATALLRNGELDPEHANPCVDTLTEAGEPLLRRAERAGVMAPGATAVDLVTLIAGIALATQHHPDPATEADRLLGLAVAGISPPG
;
A
#
# COMPACT_ATOMS: atom_id res chain seq x y z
N MET A 1 -23.40 -2.13 -27.70
CA MET A 1 -22.00 -1.92 -27.24
C MET A 1 -21.79 -1.16 -25.90
N PRO A 2 -22.80 -0.87 -25.05
CA PRO A 2 -22.55 -0.40 -23.67
C PRO A 2 -22.47 -1.54 -22.63
N ALA A 3 -23.26 -2.61 -22.78
CA ALA A 3 -23.27 -3.76 -21.86
C ALA A 3 -21.91 -4.47 -21.77
N GLN A 4 -21.27 -4.73 -22.92
CA GLN A 4 -19.95 -5.39 -22.98
C GLN A 4 -18.82 -4.56 -22.32
N ARG A 5 -18.93 -3.22 -22.35
CA ARG A 5 -17.99 -2.33 -21.64
C ARG A 5 -18.23 -2.34 -20.13
N ALA A 6 -19.50 -2.38 -19.71
CA ALA A 6 -19.85 -2.50 -18.31
C ALA A 6 -19.43 -3.86 -17.70
N ASP A 7 -19.58 -4.95 -18.46
CA ASP A 7 -19.10 -6.29 -18.05
C ASP A 7 -17.58 -6.35 -17.95
N ALA A 8 -16.87 -5.79 -18.93
CA ALA A 8 -15.40 -5.72 -18.89
C ALA A 8 -14.91 -4.90 -17.69
N ARG A 9 -15.58 -3.79 -17.35
CA ARG A 9 -15.23 -2.97 -16.18
C ARG A 9 -15.48 -3.72 -14.86
N ARG A 10 -16.64 -4.37 -14.70
CA ARG A 10 -16.95 -5.18 -13.51
C ARG A 10 -15.98 -6.34 -13.33
N ASN A 11 -15.59 -7.01 -14.42
CA ASN A 11 -14.61 -8.08 -14.36
C ASN A 11 -13.24 -7.54 -13.96
N TYR A 12 -12.83 -6.40 -14.51
CA TYR A 12 -11.58 -5.72 -14.12
C TYR A 12 -11.57 -5.41 -12.61
N GLU A 13 -12.61 -4.74 -12.10
CA GLU A 13 -12.73 -4.38 -10.68
C GLU A 13 -12.72 -5.62 -9.76
N ARG A 14 -13.43 -6.69 -10.16
CA ARG A 14 -13.46 -7.94 -9.38
C ARG A 14 -12.11 -8.66 -9.37
N ILE A 15 -11.42 -8.73 -10.52
CA ILE A 15 -10.08 -9.32 -10.58
C ILE A 15 -9.13 -8.53 -9.69
N LEU A 16 -9.23 -7.20 -9.72
CA LEU A 16 -8.35 -6.32 -8.95
C LEU A 16 -8.53 -6.48 -7.44
N ALA A 17 -9.77 -6.48 -6.96
CA ALA A 17 -10.07 -6.70 -5.54
C ALA A 17 -9.57 -8.06 -5.03
N VAL A 18 -9.74 -9.12 -5.83
CA VAL A 18 -9.24 -10.45 -5.47
C VAL A 18 -7.71 -10.52 -5.52
N ALA A 19 -7.09 -9.87 -6.51
CA ALA A 19 -5.64 -9.81 -6.63
C ALA A 19 -5.01 -9.07 -5.45
N GLU A 20 -5.67 -8.02 -4.96
CA GLU A 20 -5.26 -7.29 -3.78
C GLU A 20 -5.22 -8.19 -2.53
N GLU A 21 -6.27 -8.94 -2.27
CA GLU A 21 -6.34 -9.89 -1.15
C GLU A 21 -5.28 -10.99 -1.27
N GLU A 22 -5.12 -11.57 -2.46
CA GLU A 22 -4.13 -12.62 -2.72
C GLU A 22 -2.69 -12.11 -2.52
N VAL A 23 -2.40 -10.90 -3.00
CA VAL A 23 -1.08 -10.26 -2.84
C VAL A 23 -0.82 -9.87 -1.39
N ALA A 24 -1.83 -9.37 -0.67
CA ALA A 24 -1.68 -9.06 0.75
C ALA A 24 -1.40 -10.32 1.59
N ALA A 25 -2.05 -11.45 1.26
CA ALA A 25 -1.91 -12.70 1.99
C ALA A 25 -0.65 -13.50 1.63
N HIS A 26 -0.24 -13.47 0.36
CA HIS A 26 0.80 -14.36 -0.16
C HIS A 26 2.01 -13.63 -0.76
N GLY A 27 1.97 -12.30 -0.89
CA GLY A 27 3.09 -11.50 -1.39
C GLY A 27 3.62 -12.04 -2.72
N ALA A 28 4.92 -12.40 -2.72
CA ALA A 28 5.61 -12.96 -3.89
C ALA A 28 5.01 -14.29 -4.40
N ASP A 29 4.27 -15.01 -3.57
CA ASP A 29 3.69 -16.32 -3.87
C ASP A 29 2.23 -16.24 -4.38
N ALA A 30 1.68 -15.03 -4.52
CA ALA A 30 0.31 -14.81 -5.02
C ALA A 30 0.04 -15.49 -6.38
N SER A 31 -1.05 -16.25 -6.47
CA SER A 31 -1.36 -17.09 -7.64
C SER A 31 -2.37 -16.45 -8.60
N LEU A 32 -1.96 -16.21 -9.85
CA LEU A 32 -2.85 -15.73 -10.92
C LEU A 32 -4.02 -16.70 -11.21
N GLU A 33 -3.80 -18.00 -11.04
CA GLU A 33 -4.87 -19.00 -11.22
C GLU A 33 -5.88 -18.96 -10.07
N GLN A 34 -5.40 -18.75 -8.84
CA GLN A 34 -6.26 -18.58 -7.69
C GLN A 34 -7.08 -17.29 -7.83
N ILE A 35 -6.45 -16.20 -8.26
CA ILE A 35 -7.13 -14.92 -8.54
C ILE A 35 -8.24 -15.11 -9.59
N ALA A 36 -7.96 -15.81 -10.69
CA ALA A 36 -8.96 -16.08 -11.72
C ALA A 36 -10.15 -16.88 -11.16
N ARG A 37 -9.87 -17.95 -10.39
CA ARG A 37 -10.90 -18.79 -9.76
C ARG A 37 -11.76 -17.99 -8.78
N THR A 38 -11.14 -17.28 -7.85
CA THR A 38 -11.84 -16.52 -6.81
C THR A 38 -12.63 -15.36 -7.40
N ALA A 39 -12.10 -14.69 -8.44
CA ALA A 39 -12.84 -13.67 -9.18
C ALA A 39 -13.94 -14.25 -10.09
N GLY A 40 -14.07 -15.57 -10.22
CA GLY A 40 -15.08 -16.22 -11.05
C GLY A 40 -14.93 -15.91 -12.54
N VAL A 41 -13.70 -15.70 -13.01
CA VAL A 41 -13.38 -15.39 -14.41
C VAL A 41 -12.40 -16.40 -15.00
N GLY A 42 -12.41 -16.58 -16.33
CA GLY A 42 -11.43 -17.42 -16.99
C GLY A 42 -10.03 -16.80 -17.00
N SER A 43 -8.97 -17.61 -16.95
CA SER A 43 -7.57 -17.14 -17.01
C SER A 43 -7.26 -16.33 -18.27
N ALA A 44 -7.96 -16.60 -19.39
CA ALA A 44 -7.86 -15.80 -20.60
C ALA A 44 -8.41 -14.37 -20.42
N THR A 45 -9.43 -14.19 -19.58
CA THR A 45 -9.97 -12.86 -19.23
C THR A 45 -9.00 -12.10 -18.35
N VAL A 46 -8.39 -12.75 -17.36
CA VAL A 46 -7.34 -12.14 -16.52
C VAL A 46 -6.17 -11.68 -17.40
N ARG A 47 -5.62 -12.55 -18.25
CA ARG A 47 -4.51 -12.20 -19.17
C ARG A 47 -4.87 -11.11 -20.17
N ARG A 48 -6.14 -10.94 -20.54
CA ARG A 48 -6.59 -9.83 -21.40
C ARG A 48 -6.57 -8.49 -20.68
N HIS A 49 -6.92 -8.45 -19.40
CA HIS A 49 -6.86 -7.24 -18.58
C HIS A 49 -5.46 -6.93 -18.07
N PHE A 50 -4.70 -7.98 -17.74
CA PHE A 50 -3.38 -7.91 -17.14
C PHE A 50 -2.45 -8.86 -17.90
N PRO A 51 -1.83 -8.40 -18.99
CA PRO A 51 -0.99 -9.23 -19.86
C PRO A 51 0.24 -9.81 -19.14
N THR A 52 0.73 -9.10 -18.13
CA THR A 52 1.89 -9.48 -17.31
C THR A 52 1.55 -9.44 -15.83
N ARG A 53 2.35 -10.13 -15.01
CA ARG A 53 2.24 -10.08 -13.55
C ARG A 53 2.46 -8.66 -13.03
N SER A 54 3.43 -7.93 -13.59
CA SER A 54 3.62 -6.51 -13.25
C SER A 54 2.42 -5.65 -13.58
N ALA A 55 1.76 -5.82 -14.73
CA ALA A 55 0.58 -5.03 -15.06
C ALA A 55 -0.56 -5.23 -14.05
N LEU A 56 -0.72 -6.45 -13.53
CA LEU A 56 -1.66 -6.71 -12.44
C LEU A 56 -1.24 -5.97 -11.16
N LEU A 57 0.04 -6.04 -10.82
CA LEU A 57 0.53 -5.51 -9.57
C LEU A 57 0.58 -4.00 -9.56
N GLU A 58 0.98 -3.36 -10.64
CA GLU A 58 0.85 -1.92 -10.83
C GLU A 58 -0.60 -1.45 -10.64
N ALA A 59 -1.57 -2.23 -11.12
CA ALA A 59 -2.97 -1.93 -10.89
C ALA A 59 -3.36 -2.09 -9.41
N VAL A 60 -2.93 -3.17 -8.75
CA VAL A 60 -3.16 -3.39 -7.31
C VAL A 60 -2.53 -2.26 -6.50
N PHE A 61 -1.29 -1.88 -6.84
CA PHE A 61 -0.56 -0.79 -6.22
C PHE A 61 -1.35 0.51 -6.29
N ARG A 62 -1.80 0.87 -7.50
CA ARG A 62 -2.57 2.10 -7.72
C ARG A 62 -3.87 2.14 -6.93
N GLU A 63 -4.65 1.06 -6.94
CA GLU A 63 -5.91 0.98 -6.21
C GLU A 63 -5.70 1.11 -4.70
N ARG A 64 -4.69 0.42 -4.15
CA ARG A 64 -4.35 0.51 -2.73
C ARG A 64 -3.89 1.88 -2.31
N ILE A 65 -3.13 2.57 -3.16
CA ILE A 65 -2.71 3.95 -2.92
C ILE A 65 -3.92 4.88 -2.85
N GLU A 66 -4.90 4.70 -3.74
CA GLU A 66 -6.17 5.47 -3.69
C GLU A 66 -6.98 5.15 -2.43
N VAL A 67 -7.05 3.88 -2.01
CA VAL A 67 -7.69 3.48 -0.75
C VAL A 67 -7.02 4.15 0.45
N LEU A 68 -5.69 4.06 0.55
CA LEU A 68 -4.91 4.68 1.63
C LEU A 68 -5.01 6.21 1.61
N ALA A 69 -5.06 6.81 0.43
CA ALA A 69 -5.30 8.25 0.26
C ALA A 69 -6.71 8.63 0.74
N ALA A 70 -7.73 7.85 0.42
CA ALA A 70 -9.09 8.06 0.92
C ALA A 70 -9.17 7.90 2.44
N ARG A 71 -8.47 6.91 3.00
CA ARG A 71 -8.35 6.70 4.45
C ARG A 71 -7.69 7.88 5.14
N ALA A 72 -6.59 8.42 4.59
CA ALA A 72 -5.95 9.62 5.11
C ALA A 72 -6.94 10.80 5.25
N ARG A 73 -7.76 11.03 4.21
CA ARG A 73 -8.77 12.09 4.19
C ARG A 73 -9.90 11.87 5.20
N GLU A 74 -10.25 10.61 5.48
CA GLU A 74 -11.26 10.28 6.49
C GLU A 74 -10.70 10.44 7.91
N LEU A 75 -9.52 9.90 8.17
CA LEU A 75 -8.82 10.00 9.45
C LEU A 75 -8.51 11.46 9.81
N ALA A 76 -8.26 12.33 8.83
CA ALA A 76 -8.10 13.77 9.03
C ALA A 76 -9.33 14.44 9.69
N LYS A 77 -10.52 13.81 9.67
CA LYS A 77 -11.74 14.33 10.30
C LYS A 77 -11.93 13.89 11.75
N GLN A 78 -11.15 12.92 12.22
CA GLN A 78 -11.26 12.43 13.60
C GLN A 78 -10.77 13.48 14.62
N GLU A 79 -11.34 13.41 15.83
CA GLU A 79 -11.00 14.31 16.94
C GLU A 79 -9.64 13.97 17.56
N ASP A 80 -9.37 12.68 17.77
CA ASP A 80 -8.07 12.21 18.25
C ASP A 80 -7.06 12.19 17.10
N VAL A 81 -6.37 13.31 16.92
CA VAL A 81 -5.38 13.50 15.85
C VAL A 81 -4.21 12.53 15.97
N ARG A 82 -3.81 12.17 17.20
CA ARG A 82 -2.69 11.25 17.41
C ARG A 82 -3.10 9.84 17.01
N ALA A 83 -4.26 9.37 17.46
CA ALA A 83 -4.78 8.07 17.07
C ALA A 83 -4.94 7.99 15.54
N ALA A 84 -5.53 9.01 14.92
CA ALA A 84 -5.72 9.08 13.48
C ALA A 84 -4.40 9.00 12.68
N LEU A 85 -3.36 9.70 13.14
CA LEU A 85 -2.04 9.65 12.51
C LEU A 85 -1.42 8.25 12.62
N LEU A 86 -1.46 7.65 13.81
CA LEU A 86 -0.86 6.33 14.04
C LEU A 86 -1.61 5.23 13.29
N GLU A 87 -2.94 5.31 13.23
CA GLU A 87 -3.76 4.41 12.42
C GLU A 87 -3.36 4.48 10.95
N TRP A 88 -3.23 5.69 10.39
CA TRP A 88 -2.84 5.87 9.00
C TRP A 88 -1.41 5.35 8.71
N LEU A 89 -0.44 5.66 9.58
CA LEU A 89 0.94 5.17 9.41
C LEU A 89 1.03 3.64 9.55
N GLY A 90 0.23 3.05 10.45
CA GLY A 90 0.11 1.60 10.59
C GLY A 90 -0.46 0.95 9.35
N GLU A 91 -1.58 1.47 8.81
CA GLU A 91 -2.17 1.00 7.55
C GLU A 91 -1.17 1.06 6.39
N LEU A 92 -0.42 2.16 6.28
CA LEU A 92 0.61 2.34 5.26
C LEU A 92 1.78 1.36 5.45
N THR A 93 2.19 1.09 6.69
CA THR A 93 3.31 0.19 7.01
C THR A 93 2.99 -1.26 6.71
N VAL A 94 1.82 -1.75 7.17
CA VAL A 94 1.36 -3.11 6.88
C VAL A 94 1.26 -3.32 5.37
N TYR A 95 0.70 -2.33 4.67
CA TYR A 95 0.61 -2.38 3.22
C TYR A 95 1.99 -2.47 2.56
N SER A 96 2.90 -1.53 2.86
CA SER A 96 4.25 -1.52 2.32
C SER A 96 4.98 -2.84 2.57
N ALA A 97 4.88 -3.43 3.77
CA ALA A 97 5.50 -4.70 4.09
C ALA A 97 4.95 -5.87 3.25
N SER A 98 3.63 -5.92 3.03
CA SER A 98 2.98 -7.01 2.28
C SER A 98 3.38 -7.05 0.80
N VAL A 99 3.68 -5.89 0.21
CA VAL A 99 3.95 -5.74 -1.21
C VAL A 99 5.44 -5.62 -1.55
N GLN A 100 6.29 -5.25 -0.59
CA GLN A 100 7.71 -4.96 -0.83
C GLN A 100 8.50 -6.16 -1.35
N GLY A 101 8.24 -7.35 -0.80
CA GLY A 101 8.91 -8.58 -1.25
C GLY A 101 8.58 -8.91 -2.71
N LEU A 102 7.32 -8.68 -3.11
CA LEU A 102 6.85 -8.89 -4.47
C LEU A 102 7.39 -7.82 -5.44
N ALA A 103 7.36 -6.54 -5.05
CA ALA A 103 7.95 -5.46 -5.83
C ALA A 103 9.44 -5.70 -6.09
N THR A 104 10.18 -6.10 -5.05
CA THR A 104 11.61 -6.43 -5.14
C THR A 104 11.87 -7.60 -6.10
N ALA A 105 11.06 -8.66 -6.03
CA ALA A 105 11.18 -9.80 -6.93
C ALA A 105 11.01 -9.42 -8.41
N LEU A 106 10.05 -8.53 -8.71
CA LEU A 106 9.76 -8.12 -10.09
C LEU A 106 10.74 -7.10 -10.63
N LEU A 107 11.20 -6.16 -9.79
CA LEU A 107 12.30 -5.26 -10.13
C LEU A 107 13.56 -6.06 -10.51
N ARG A 108 13.89 -7.10 -9.75
CA ARG A 108 15.03 -7.99 -10.05
C ARG A 108 14.87 -8.73 -11.37
N ASN A 109 13.63 -9.04 -11.78
CA ASN A 109 13.33 -9.72 -13.03
C ASN A 109 13.18 -8.75 -14.22
N GLY A 110 13.33 -7.44 -13.99
CA GLY A 110 13.12 -6.40 -15.01
C GLY A 110 11.66 -6.27 -15.44
N GLU A 111 10.73 -6.75 -14.62
CA GLU A 111 9.29 -6.76 -14.93
C GLU A 111 8.59 -5.51 -14.39
N LEU A 112 9.13 -4.83 -13.37
CA LEU A 112 8.63 -3.54 -12.88
C LEU A 112 9.55 -2.40 -13.31
N ASP A 113 8.96 -1.30 -13.74
CA ASP A 113 9.68 -0.05 -14.01
C ASP A 113 9.70 0.83 -12.73
N PRO A 114 10.88 1.17 -12.19
CA PRO A 114 11.01 2.01 -11.01
C PRO A 114 10.35 3.39 -11.14
N GLU A 115 10.26 3.95 -12.36
CA GLU A 115 9.63 5.26 -12.58
C GLU A 115 8.11 5.24 -12.30
N HIS A 116 7.47 4.07 -12.39
CA HIS A 116 6.04 3.91 -12.15
C HIS A 116 5.68 3.86 -10.65
N ALA A 117 6.67 3.71 -9.76
CA ALA A 117 6.47 3.80 -8.31
C ALA A 117 6.33 5.26 -7.83
N ASN A 118 6.93 6.23 -8.52
CA ASN A 118 6.98 7.63 -8.10
C ASN A 118 5.60 8.34 -8.04
N PRO A 119 4.69 8.20 -9.03
CA PRO A 119 3.38 8.87 -9.00
C PRO A 119 2.49 8.44 -7.82
N CYS A 120 2.73 7.25 -7.27
CA CYS A 120 1.99 6.74 -6.12
C CYS A 120 2.40 7.43 -4.81
N VAL A 121 3.67 7.81 -4.69
CA VAL A 121 4.20 8.54 -3.52
C VAL A 121 3.61 9.94 -3.45
N ASP A 122 3.49 10.64 -4.58
CA ASP A 122 2.88 11.97 -4.65
C ASP A 122 1.42 11.93 -4.18
N THR A 123 0.66 10.93 -4.65
CA THR A 123 -0.76 10.76 -4.28
C THR A 123 -0.94 10.55 -2.77
N LEU A 124 -0.13 9.68 -2.14
CA LEU A 124 -0.17 9.49 -0.69
C LEU A 124 0.26 10.74 0.08
N THR A 125 1.30 11.41 -0.40
CA THR A 125 1.85 12.62 0.22
C THR A 125 0.79 13.73 0.22
N GLU A 126 0.16 13.99 -0.92
CA GLU A 126 -0.92 14.99 -1.06
C GLU A 126 -2.14 14.65 -0.21
N ALA A 127 -2.51 13.37 -0.13
CA ALA A 127 -3.68 12.94 0.64
C ALA A 127 -3.44 12.95 2.17
N GLY A 128 -2.22 12.65 2.61
CA GLY A 128 -1.82 12.67 4.03
C GLY A 128 -1.58 14.08 4.58
N GLU A 129 -1.22 15.02 3.73
CA GLU A 129 -0.86 16.39 4.08
C GLU A 129 -1.86 17.10 5.02
N PRO A 130 -3.21 17.01 4.85
CA PRO A 130 -4.15 17.58 5.82
C PRO A 130 -4.07 16.97 7.23
N LEU A 131 -3.86 15.65 7.32
CA LEU A 131 -3.71 14.93 8.58
C LEU A 131 -2.41 15.34 9.27
N LEU A 132 -1.31 15.41 8.51
CA LEU A 132 0.01 15.80 9.02
C LEU A 132 0.02 17.24 9.54
N ARG A 133 -0.59 18.18 8.81
CA ARG A 133 -0.73 19.57 9.30
C ARG A 133 -1.55 19.68 10.59
N ARG A 134 -2.57 18.84 10.76
CA ARG A 134 -3.33 18.78 12.02
C ARG A 134 -2.45 18.21 13.14
N ALA A 135 -1.69 17.17 12.87
CA ALA A 135 -0.78 16.55 13.82
C ALA A 135 0.32 17.52 14.29
N GLU A 136 0.90 18.30 13.38
CA GLU A 136 1.86 19.35 13.71
C GLU A 136 1.24 20.42 14.62
N ARG A 137 0.07 20.95 14.26
CA ARG A 137 -0.64 21.97 15.07
C ARG A 137 -1.06 21.46 16.45
N ALA A 138 -1.38 20.18 16.56
CA ALA A 138 -1.70 19.54 17.82
C ALA A 138 -0.47 19.18 18.67
N GLY A 139 0.75 19.38 18.15
CA GLY A 139 2.00 19.05 18.83
C GLY A 139 2.24 17.55 18.99
N VAL A 140 1.58 16.72 18.17
CA VAL A 140 1.71 15.25 18.22
C VAL A 140 2.62 14.68 17.13
N MET A 141 3.20 15.56 16.31
CA MET A 141 4.23 15.26 15.31
C MET A 141 5.45 16.16 15.55
N ALA A 142 6.65 15.63 15.32
CA ALA A 142 7.89 16.38 15.47
C ALA A 142 7.91 17.59 14.51
N PRO A 143 8.33 18.79 14.97
CA PRO A 143 8.45 19.96 14.11
C PRO A 143 9.37 19.69 12.92
N GLY A 144 8.93 20.04 11.72
CA GLY A 144 9.70 19.85 10.49
C GLY A 144 9.67 18.44 9.89
N ALA A 145 8.96 17.48 10.51
CA ALA A 145 8.69 16.18 9.87
C ALA A 145 7.74 16.36 8.68
N THR A 146 8.09 15.77 7.54
CA THR A 146 7.31 15.86 6.30
C THR A 146 6.63 14.54 5.96
N ALA A 147 5.63 14.58 5.06
CA ALA A 147 5.04 13.38 4.47
C ALA A 147 6.09 12.48 3.80
N VAL A 148 7.07 13.10 3.12
CA VAL A 148 8.16 12.39 2.45
C VAL A 148 9.04 11.65 3.46
N ASP A 149 9.35 12.26 4.61
CA ASP A 149 10.13 11.60 5.66
C ASP A 149 9.40 10.35 6.19
N LEU A 150 8.08 10.46 6.43
CA LEU A 150 7.27 9.36 6.94
C LEU A 150 7.13 8.23 5.93
N VAL A 151 6.86 8.55 4.66
CA VAL A 151 6.80 7.55 3.58
C VAL A 151 8.16 6.88 3.40
N THR A 152 9.26 7.63 3.46
CA THR A 152 10.63 7.10 3.36
C THR A 152 10.95 6.17 4.53
N LEU A 153 10.60 6.57 5.75
CA LEU A 153 10.77 5.74 6.95
C LEU A 153 10.03 4.40 6.79
N ILE A 154 8.77 4.45 6.37
CA ILE A 154 7.94 3.26 6.18
C ILE A 154 8.50 2.36 5.08
N ALA A 155 8.92 2.93 3.95
CA ALA A 155 9.57 2.17 2.89
C ALA A 155 10.86 1.48 3.37
N GLY A 156 11.66 2.17 4.20
CA GLY A 156 12.84 1.60 4.83
C GLY A 156 12.52 0.44 5.78
N ILE A 157 11.49 0.59 6.62
CA ILE A 157 11.01 -0.47 7.52
C ILE A 157 10.53 -1.69 6.72
N ALA A 158 9.72 -1.49 5.69
CA ALA A 158 9.24 -2.56 4.83
C ALA A 158 10.39 -3.29 4.13
N LEU A 159 11.40 -2.55 3.65
CA LEU A 159 12.59 -3.14 3.04
C LEU A 159 13.41 -3.97 4.04
N ALA A 160 13.57 -3.49 5.28
CA ALA A 160 14.32 -4.17 6.33
C ALA A 160 13.63 -5.45 6.80
N THR A 161 12.30 -5.51 6.74
CA THR A 161 11.49 -6.60 7.31
C THR A 161 11.06 -7.65 6.28
N GLN A 162 11.29 -7.42 4.98
CA GLN A 162 10.81 -8.28 3.89
C GLN A 162 11.20 -9.77 3.95
N HIS A 163 12.25 -10.12 4.72
CA HIS A 163 12.72 -11.50 4.89
C HIS A 163 12.38 -12.10 6.26
N HIS A 164 11.61 -11.40 7.08
CA HIS A 164 11.10 -11.94 8.33
C HIS A 164 10.00 -12.97 8.08
N PRO A 165 9.76 -13.92 9.01
CA PRO A 165 8.67 -14.88 8.90
C PRO A 165 7.29 -14.24 8.81
N ASP A 166 7.11 -13.09 9.48
CA ASP A 166 5.93 -12.25 9.40
C ASP A 166 6.37 -10.78 9.18
N PRO A 167 6.54 -10.36 7.92
CA PRO A 167 7.02 -9.02 7.59
C PRO A 167 6.11 -7.91 8.10
N ALA A 168 4.78 -8.11 8.06
CA ALA A 168 3.81 -7.10 8.46
C ALA A 168 3.85 -6.84 9.96
N THR A 169 3.85 -7.91 10.78
CA THR A 169 3.95 -7.79 12.23
C THR A 169 5.27 -7.15 12.66
N GLU A 170 6.40 -7.53 12.04
CA GLU A 170 7.68 -6.92 12.37
C GLU A 170 7.76 -5.46 11.93
N ALA A 171 7.20 -5.12 10.77
CA ALA A 171 7.16 -3.73 10.28
C ALA A 171 6.34 -2.83 11.21
N ASP A 172 5.17 -3.28 11.66
CA ASP A 172 4.34 -2.55 12.63
C ASP A 172 5.08 -2.34 13.96
N ARG A 173 5.78 -3.38 14.45
CA ARG A 173 6.61 -3.28 15.66
C ARG A 173 7.72 -2.23 15.51
N LEU A 174 8.41 -2.19 14.37
CA LEU A 174 9.47 -1.21 14.11
C LEU A 174 8.93 0.21 13.93
N LEU A 175 7.77 0.38 13.29
CA LEU A 175 7.07 1.67 13.24
C LEU A 175 6.74 2.15 14.65
N GLY A 176 6.20 1.27 15.50
CA GLY A 176 5.89 1.59 16.89
C GLY A 176 7.11 2.10 17.66
N LEU A 177 8.29 1.48 17.47
CA LEU A 177 9.54 1.95 18.06
C LEU A 177 10.00 3.31 17.48
N ALA A 178 9.86 3.51 16.17
CA ALA A 178 10.22 4.77 15.54
C ALA A 178 9.34 5.93 16.02
N VAL A 179 8.04 5.68 16.20
CA VAL A 179 7.07 6.65 16.73
C VAL A 179 7.30 6.93 18.22
N ALA A 180 7.54 5.89 19.03
CA ALA A 180 7.75 6.06 20.46
C ALA A 180 9.10 6.73 20.77
N GLY A 181 10.09 6.57 19.88
CA GLY A 181 11.48 6.90 20.16
C GLY A 181 12.14 5.82 21.03
N ILE A 182 13.46 5.67 20.89
CA ILE A 182 14.25 4.68 21.64
C ILE A 182 14.96 5.25 22.87
N SER A 183 14.94 6.58 23.02
CA SER A 183 15.52 7.24 24.19
C SER A 183 14.60 7.06 25.41
N PRO A 184 15.16 6.79 26.60
CA PRO A 184 14.35 6.73 27.81
C PRO A 184 13.63 8.07 28.05
N PRO A 185 12.42 8.06 28.64
CA PRO A 185 11.79 9.29 29.10
C PRO A 185 12.74 9.99 30.08
N GLY A 186 13.04 11.26 29.81
CA GLY A 186 13.87 12.09 30.69
C GLY A 186 13.23 12.39 32.03
#